data_AF-A0A7S2ISE0-F1
#
_entry.id   AF-A0A7S2ISE0-F1
#
_cell.length_a   1.000
_cell.length_b   1.000
_cell.length_c   1.000
_cell.angle_alpha   90.00
_cell.angle_beta   90.00
_cell.angle_gamma   90.00
#
_symmetry.space_group_name_H-M   'P 1'
#
loop_
_entity.id
_entity.type
_entity.pdbx_description
1 polymer ?
#
loop_
_entity_poly.entity_id
_entity_poly.type
_entity_poly.pdbx_seq_one_letter_code
_entity_poly.pdbx_strand_id
1 'polypeptide(L)'
;GVEQEWQVQHIGQPPPPPHFYVDLAFACLFVLELAMRVLASGRHFFSPSSEDIAWNAFDALLVCSSIVETALKVATDAIAFDASTSRLLRLLRLVRIVRIFRVFRFFKDLRLMVLSVFASFRSLIFALLLLFILIYMFSICLLQFVNEEL
;
A
#
# COMPACT_ATOMS: atom_id res chain seq x y z
N GLY A 1 -0.72 20.28 -3.56
CA GLY A 1 -1.09 21.70 -3.49
C GLY A 1 -1.37 22.20 -4.89
N VAL A 2 -0.33 22.60 -5.61
CA VAL A 2 -0.40 23.24 -6.94
C VAL A 2 -1.18 22.43 -8.00
N GLU A 3 -1.08 21.09 -7.97
CA GLU A 3 -1.77 20.21 -8.94
C GLU A 3 -3.30 20.17 -8.72
N GLN A 4 -3.75 20.27 -7.47
CA GLN A 4 -5.19 20.30 -7.18
C GLN A 4 -5.80 21.65 -7.57
N GLU A 5 -5.06 22.75 -7.39
CA GLU A 5 -5.50 24.09 -7.83
C GLU A 5 -5.62 24.17 -9.35
N TRP A 6 -4.67 23.59 -10.09
CA TRP A 6 -4.74 23.57 -11.56
C TRP A 6 -5.92 22.72 -12.08
N GLN A 7 -6.16 21.55 -11.48
CA GLN A 7 -7.29 20.66 -11.81
C GLN A 7 -8.66 21.28 -11.50
N VAL A 8 -8.75 22.06 -10.42
CA VAL A 8 -9.99 22.79 -10.07
C VAL A 8 -10.22 23.97 -11.02
N GLN A 9 -9.17 24.60 -11.52
CA GLN A 9 -9.27 25.69 -12.49
C GLN A 9 -9.53 25.22 -13.93
N HIS A 10 -9.15 23.99 -14.28
CA HIS A 10 -9.24 23.45 -15.65
C HIS A 10 -10.04 22.14 -15.71
N ILE A 11 -11.26 22.18 -15.18
CA ILE A 11 -12.19 21.04 -15.19
C ILE A 11 -12.51 20.69 -16.66
N GLY A 12 -12.05 19.52 -17.11
CA GLY A 12 -12.32 18.98 -18.46
C GLY A 12 -11.18 19.13 -19.46
N GLN A 13 -10.06 19.76 -19.12
CA GLN A 13 -8.86 19.73 -19.95
C GLN A 13 -7.96 18.54 -19.58
N PRO A 14 -7.35 17.86 -20.57
CA PRO A 14 -6.43 16.76 -20.28
C PRO A 14 -5.26 17.29 -19.44
N PRO A 15 -4.78 16.50 -18.46
CA PRO A 15 -3.65 16.91 -17.62
C PRO A 15 -2.43 17.23 -18.49
N PRO A 16 -1.55 18.16 -18.06
CA PRO A 16 -0.45 18.61 -18.89
C PRO A 16 0.47 17.43 -19.24
N PRO A 17 0.94 17.33 -20.50
CA PRO A 17 1.74 16.21 -21.00
C PRO A 17 2.92 15.75 -20.12
N PRO A 18 3.71 16.64 -19.48
CA PRO A 18 4.93 16.20 -18.78
C PRO A 18 4.70 15.19 -17.64
N HIS A 19 3.56 15.22 -16.95
CA HIS A 19 3.33 14.31 -15.82
C HIS A 19 3.25 12.84 -16.24
N PHE A 20 2.63 12.56 -17.38
CA PHE A 20 2.52 11.20 -17.90
C PHE A 20 3.89 10.62 -18.27
N TYR A 21 4.74 11.43 -18.90
CA TYR A 21 6.10 11.00 -19.28
C TYR A 21 6.99 10.76 -18.06
N VAL A 22 6.85 11.58 -17.00
CA VAL A 22 7.60 11.38 -15.75
C VAL A 22 7.16 10.08 -15.06
N ASP A 23 5.86 9.83 -14.92
CA ASP A 23 5.33 8.58 -14.35
C ASP A 23 5.81 7.35 -15.14
N LEU A 24 5.81 7.44 -16.47
CA LEU A 24 6.28 6.37 -17.35
C LEU A 24 7.79 6.13 -17.20
N ALA A 25 8.59 7.19 -17.15
CA ALA A 25 10.04 7.10 -16.95
C ALA A 25 10.37 6.43 -15.61
N PHE A 26 9.71 6.82 -14.52
CA PHE A 26 9.86 6.16 -13.21
C PHE A 26 9.43 4.69 -13.27
N ALA A 27 8.31 4.38 -13.93
CA ALA A 27 7.87 2.99 -14.09
C ALA A 27 8.92 2.15 -14.84
N CYS A 28 9.48 2.66 -15.94
CA CYS A 28 10.55 2.00 -16.70
C CYS A 28 11.80 1.80 -15.85
N LEU A 29 12.24 2.82 -15.09
CA LEU A 29 13.37 2.70 -14.18
C LEU A 29 13.14 1.63 -13.12
N PHE A 30 11.94 1.54 -12.54
CA PHE A 30 11.62 0.51 -11.55
C PHE A 30 11.56 -0.90 -12.14
N VAL A 31 11.05 -1.04 -13.36
CA VAL A 31 11.08 -2.32 -14.09
C VAL A 31 12.53 -2.74 -14.32
N LEU A 32 13.39 -1.81 -14.75
CA LEU A 32 14.81 -2.06 -14.98
C LEU A 32 15.53 -2.42 -13.68
N GLU A 33 15.31 -1.66 -12.60
CA GLU A 33 15.88 -1.92 -11.27
C GLU A 33 15.50 -3.32 -10.76
N LEU A 34 14.22 -3.70 -10.90
CA LEU A 34 13.74 -5.02 -10.52
C LEU A 34 14.35 -6.10 -11.40
N ALA A 35 14.39 -5.90 -12.72
CA ALA A 35 15.00 -6.84 -13.66
C ALA A 35 16.49 -7.06 -13.37
N MET A 36 17.26 -5.99 -13.11
CA MET A 36 18.66 -6.09 -12.72
C MET A 36 18.83 -6.88 -11.41
N ARG A 37 17.95 -6.65 -10.41
CA ARG A 37 17.98 -7.41 -9.15
C ARG A 37 17.66 -8.90 -9.33
N VAL A 38 16.69 -9.22 -10.17
CA VAL A 38 16.33 -10.59 -10.54
C VAL A 38 17.48 -11.27 -11.28
N LEU A 39 18.12 -10.58 -12.22
CA LEU A 39 19.27 -11.10 -12.97
C LEU A 39 20.49 -11.32 -12.06
N ALA A 40 20.77 -10.40 -11.14
CA ALA A 40 21.88 -10.51 -10.20
C ALA A 40 21.69 -11.62 -9.16
N SER A 41 20.46 -11.84 -8.70
CA SER A 41 20.13 -12.86 -7.68
C SER A 41 19.75 -14.22 -8.28
N GLY A 42 19.47 -14.27 -9.59
CA GLY A 42 19.10 -15.48 -10.32
C GLY A 42 17.93 -16.24 -9.68
N ARG A 43 18.03 -17.57 -9.62
CA ARG A 43 17.02 -18.47 -9.01
C ARG A 43 16.91 -18.30 -7.48
N HIS A 44 17.84 -17.58 -6.85
CA HIS A 44 17.83 -17.35 -5.41
C HIS A 44 16.90 -16.19 -5.00
N PHE A 45 16.43 -15.38 -5.96
CA PHE A 45 15.57 -14.22 -5.70
C PHE A 45 14.22 -14.57 -5.02
N PHE A 46 13.66 -15.74 -5.35
CA PHE A 46 12.44 -16.28 -4.73
C PHE A 46 12.71 -17.46 -3.79
N SER A 47 13.98 -17.70 -3.44
CA SER A 47 14.30 -18.80 -2.55
C SER A 47 13.96 -18.41 -1.11
N PRO A 48 13.29 -19.29 -0.34
CA PRO A 48 12.91 -19.02 1.05
C PRO A 48 14.10 -18.82 1.99
N SER A 49 15.34 -19.09 1.54
CA SER A 49 16.57 -18.81 2.28
C SER A 49 17.04 -17.35 2.20
N SER A 50 16.40 -16.51 1.39
CA SER A 50 16.75 -15.09 1.28
C SER A 50 15.98 -14.27 2.33
N GLU A 51 16.73 -13.58 3.20
CA GLU A 51 16.19 -12.74 4.28
C GLU A 51 15.30 -11.58 3.76
N ASP A 52 15.48 -11.21 2.49
CA ASP A 52 14.78 -10.10 1.83
C ASP A 52 13.62 -10.54 0.91
N ILE A 53 13.19 -11.81 0.94
CA ILE A 53 12.14 -12.33 0.04
C ILE A 53 10.83 -11.52 0.10
N ALA A 54 10.43 -11.09 1.29
CA ALA A 54 9.23 -10.28 1.50
C ALA A 54 9.35 -8.90 0.84
N TRP A 55 10.54 -8.28 0.93
CA TRP A 55 10.81 -6.99 0.30
C TRP A 55 10.89 -7.09 -1.22
N ASN A 56 11.46 -8.18 -1.73
CA ASN A 56 11.52 -8.48 -3.16
C ASN A 56 10.12 -8.72 -3.75
N ALA A 57 9.28 -9.51 -3.05
CA ALA A 57 7.90 -9.74 -3.44
C ALA A 57 7.06 -8.46 -3.40
N PHE A 58 7.28 -7.61 -2.39
CA PHE A 58 6.64 -6.31 -2.29
C PHE A 58 7.02 -5.37 -3.45
N ASP A 59 8.31 -5.29 -3.78
CA ASP A 59 8.78 -4.49 -4.92
C ASP A 59 8.19 -4.97 -6.24
N ALA A 60 8.11 -6.29 -6.45
CA ALA A 60 7.49 -6.90 -7.63
C ALA A 60 6.01 -6.56 -7.74
N LEU A 61 5.24 -6.69 -6.65
CA LEU A 61 3.83 -6.31 -6.59
C LEU A 61 3.65 -4.83 -6.96
N LEU A 62 4.51 -3.96 -6.43
CA LEU A 62 4.43 -2.53 -6.70
C LEU A 62 4.78 -2.19 -8.16
N VAL A 63 5.71 -2.90 -8.81
CA VAL A 63 5.97 -2.75 -10.27
C VAL A 63 4.75 -3.20 -11.07
N CYS A 64 4.20 -4.38 -10.77
CA CYS A 64 3.00 -4.89 -11.43
C CYS A 64 1.82 -3.92 -11.31
N SER A 65 1.58 -3.36 -10.12
CA SER A 65 0.53 -2.37 -9.92
C SER A 65 0.73 -1.10 -10.76
N SER A 66 1.98 -0.69 -11.01
CA SER A 66 2.29 0.48 -11.84
C SER A 66 1.99 0.23 -13.31
N ILE A 67 2.30 -0.97 -13.79
CA ILE A 67 1.99 -1.39 -15.16
C ILE A 67 0.47 -1.46 -15.35
N VAL A 68 -0.24 -2.13 -14.43
CA VAL A 68 -1.70 -2.26 -14.45
C VAL A 68 -2.37 -0.89 -14.42
N GLU A 69 -1.87 0.01 -13.59
CA GLU A 69 -2.38 1.37 -13.49
C GLU A 69 -2.21 2.17 -14.78
N THR A 70 -1.02 2.15 -15.39
CA THR A 70 -0.79 2.83 -16.68
C THR A 70 -1.64 2.22 -17.79
N ALA A 71 -1.75 0.90 -17.84
CA ALA A 71 -2.59 0.20 -18.82
C ALA A 71 -4.07 0.57 -18.66
N LEU A 72 -4.57 0.63 -17.42
CA LEU A 72 -5.95 1.02 -17.14
C LEU A 72 -6.21 2.49 -17.51
N LYS A 73 -5.28 3.41 -17.24
CA LYS A 73 -5.43 4.82 -17.66
C LYS A 73 -5.63 4.92 -19.18
N VAL A 74 -4.77 4.26 -19.96
CA VAL A 74 -4.87 4.25 -21.43
C VAL A 74 -6.16 3.60 -21.90
N ALA A 75 -6.58 2.51 -21.27
CA ALA A 75 -7.83 1.83 -21.63
C ALA A 75 -9.08 2.65 -21.27
N THR A 76 -9.03 3.48 -20.22
CA THR A 76 -10.18 4.29 -19.75
C THR A 76 -10.47 5.44 -20.70
N ASP A 77 -9.42 6.01 -21.30
CA ASP A 77 -9.57 7.04 -22.33
C ASP A 77 -10.11 6.46 -23.66
N ALA A 78 -9.89 5.16 -23.91
CA ALA A 78 -10.34 4.49 -25.13
C ALA A 78 -11.72 3.84 -25.02
N ILE A 79 -12.16 3.42 -23.81
CA ILE A 79 -13.38 2.63 -23.60
C ILE A 79 -14.12 3.14 -22.36
N ALA A 80 -15.41 3.42 -22.48
CA ALA A 80 -16.27 3.74 -21.36
C ALA A 80 -16.38 2.54 -20.41
N PHE A 81 -15.69 2.62 -19.26
CA PHE A 81 -15.64 1.53 -18.30
C PHE A 81 -16.85 1.49 -17.36
N ASP A 82 -17.23 0.26 -17.00
CA ASP A 82 -18.34 -0.03 -16.09
C ASP A 82 -18.06 0.38 -14.62
N ALA A 83 -19.11 0.44 -13.80
CA ALA A 83 -19.04 0.87 -12.39
C ALA A 83 -18.07 0.03 -11.54
N SER A 84 -17.88 -1.26 -11.86
CA SER A 84 -16.91 -2.16 -11.21
C SER A 84 -15.46 -1.72 -11.43
N THR A 85 -15.12 -1.32 -12.66
CA THR A 85 -13.79 -0.84 -13.02
C THR A 85 -13.45 0.48 -12.32
N SER A 86 -14.45 1.37 -12.16
CA SER A 86 -14.28 2.62 -11.41
C SER A 86 -13.85 2.39 -9.94
N ARG A 87 -14.34 1.29 -9.34
CA ARG A 87 -13.98 0.89 -7.97
C ARG A 87 -12.56 0.36 -7.91
N LEU A 88 -12.14 -0.45 -8.88
CA LEU A 88 -10.76 -0.93 -9.01
C LEU A 88 -9.77 0.23 -9.21
N LEU A 89 -10.12 1.21 -10.05
CA LEU A 89 -9.32 2.42 -10.23
C LEU A 89 -9.13 3.20 -8.93
N ARG A 90 -10.15 3.25 -8.04
CA ARG A 90 -10.01 3.87 -6.72
C ARG A 90 -9.05 3.11 -5.81
N LEU A 91 -9.11 1.77 -5.81
CA LEU A 91 -8.19 0.95 -5.00
C LEU A 91 -6.74 1.06 -5.51
N LEU A 92 -6.53 1.08 -6.82
CA LEU A 92 -5.18 1.24 -7.40
C LEU A 92 -4.53 2.58 -7.01
N ARG A 93 -5.32 3.65 -6.81
CA ARG A 93 -4.81 4.92 -6.28
C ARG A 93 -4.22 4.78 -4.88
N LEU A 94 -4.78 3.91 -4.02
CA LEU A 94 -4.24 3.65 -2.68
C LEU A 94 -2.89 2.94 -2.75
N VAL A 95 -2.68 2.09 -3.76
CA VAL A 95 -1.40 1.39 -3.98
C VAL A 95 -0.25 2.37 -4.24
N ARG A 96 -0.52 3.57 -4.77
CA ARG A 96 0.51 4.62 -4.89
C ARG A 96 1.07 5.06 -3.54
N ILE A 97 0.24 5.12 -2.49
CA ILE A 97 0.69 5.46 -1.14
C ILE A 97 1.64 4.37 -0.64
N VAL A 98 1.32 3.11 -0.94
CA VAL A 98 2.16 1.96 -0.62
C VAL A 98 3.54 2.05 -1.29
N ARG A 99 3.67 2.69 -2.47
CA ARG A 99 4.97 2.91 -3.12
C ARG A 99 5.91 3.81 -2.31
N ILE A 100 5.40 4.71 -1.46
CA ILE A 100 6.24 5.57 -0.60
C ILE A 100 7.05 4.71 0.37
N PHE A 101 6.49 3.58 0.84
CA PHE A 101 7.19 2.65 1.72
C PHE A 101 8.42 2.00 1.07
N ARG A 102 8.58 2.07 -0.26
CA ARG A 102 9.83 1.66 -0.92
C ARG A 102 11.02 2.48 -0.45
N VAL A 103 10.82 3.72 0.00
CA VAL A 103 11.92 4.52 0.55
C VAL A 103 12.54 3.83 1.77
N PHE A 104 11.74 3.09 2.54
CA PHE A 104 12.20 2.37 3.73
C PHE A 104 13.15 1.20 3.41
N ARG A 105 13.14 0.69 2.17
CA ARG A 105 14.12 -0.29 1.71
C ARG A 105 15.53 0.29 1.62
N PHE A 106 15.66 1.55 1.20
CA PHE A 106 16.98 2.17 1.00
C PHE A 106 17.67 2.50 2.32
N PHE A 107 16.89 2.75 3.38
CA PHE A 107 17.40 3.07 4.70
C PHE A 107 17.30 1.88 5.64
N LYS A 108 18.43 1.19 5.85
CA LYS A 108 18.53 0.05 6.79
C LYS A 108 17.96 0.38 8.17
N ASP A 109 18.21 1.59 8.68
CA ASP A 109 17.73 2.02 9.99
C ASP A 109 16.21 2.19 10.02
N LEU A 110 15.60 2.73 8.96
CA LEU A 110 14.13 2.80 8.85
C LEU A 110 13.52 1.40 8.80
N ARG A 111 14.13 0.46 8.07
CA ARG A 111 13.69 -0.93 8.03
C ARG A 111 13.69 -1.57 9.43
N LEU A 112 14.75 -1.34 10.20
CA LEU A 112 14.87 -1.87 11.57
C LEU A 112 13.84 -1.24 12.52
N MET A 113 13.57 0.07 12.39
CA MET A 113 12.51 0.74 13.16
C MET A 113 11.13 0.19 12.83
N VAL A 114 10.82 -0.02 11.54
CA VAL A 114 9.54 -0.60 11.13
C VAL A 114 9.41 -2.02 11.66
N LEU A 115 10.48 -2.82 11.61
CA LEU A 115 10.50 -4.17 12.15
C LEU A 115 10.25 -4.18 13.67
N SER A 116 10.84 -3.27 14.44
CA SER A 116 10.63 -3.18 15.89
C SER A 116 9.21 -2.75 16.24
N VAL A 117 8.61 -1.87 15.44
CA VAL A 117 7.19 -1.51 15.54
C VAL A 117 6.33 -2.76 15.35
N PHE A 118 6.52 -3.52 14.25
CA PHE A 118 5.79 -4.77 14.00
C PHE A 118 6.01 -5.83 15.07
N ALA A 119 7.22 -5.95 15.62
CA ALA A 119 7.50 -6.86 16.73
C ALA A 119 6.68 -6.48 17.98
N SER A 120 6.51 -5.17 18.24
CA SER A 120 5.75 -4.65 19.38
C SER A 120 4.23 -4.81 19.22
N PHE A 121 3.72 -4.88 17.99
CA PHE A 121 2.29 -5.10 17.72
C PHE A 121 1.75 -6.39 18.36
N ARG A 122 2.56 -7.46 18.42
CA ARG A 122 2.16 -8.71 19.08
C ARG A 122 1.82 -8.47 20.55
N SER A 123 2.68 -7.74 21.27
CA SER A 123 2.44 -7.38 22.67
C SER A 123 1.20 -6.47 22.82
N LEU A 124 1.04 -5.53 21.89
CA LEU A 124 -0.10 -4.61 21.88
C LEU A 124 -1.44 -5.35 21.68
N ILE A 125 -1.48 -6.38 20.82
CA ILE A 125 -2.67 -7.21 20.63
C ILE A 125 -3.07 -7.90 21.94
N PHE A 126 -2.11 -8.48 22.68
CA PHE A 126 -2.40 -9.09 23.97
C PHE A 126 -2.90 -8.07 25.01
N ALA A 127 -2.32 -6.87 25.04
CA ALA A 127 -2.77 -5.80 25.92
C ALA A 127 -4.21 -5.34 25.58
N LEU A 128 -4.51 -5.17 24.29
CA LEU A 128 -5.87 -4.83 23.83
C LEU A 128 -6.88 -5.94 24.14
N LEU A 129 -6.48 -7.21 23.99
CA LEU A 129 -7.32 -8.35 24.34
C LEU A 129 -7.63 -8.39 25.84
N LEU A 130 -6.63 -8.15 26.69
CA LEU A 130 -6.82 -8.04 28.14
C LEU A 130 -7.77 -6.90 28.49
N LEU A 131 -7.56 -5.72 27.89
CA LEU A 131 -8.43 -4.57 28.07
C LEU A 131 -9.88 -4.90 27.68
N PHE A 132 -10.07 -5.60 26.56
CA PHE A 132 -11.39 -6.03 26.11
C PHE A 132 -12.07 -6.99 27.10
N ILE A 133 -11.33 -7.95 27.64
CA ILE A 133 -11.84 -8.87 28.69
C ILE A 133 -12.27 -8.09 29.94
N LEU A 134 -11.49 -7.11 30.38
CA LEU A 134 -11.83 -6.30 31.55
C LEU A 134 -13.12 -5.50 31.32
N ILE A 135 -13.22 -4.81 30.18
CA ILE A 135 -14.42 -4.06 29.81
C ILE A 135 -15.64 -4.99 29.78
N TYR A 136 -15.49 -6.20 29.21
CA TYR A 136 -16.55 -7.21 29.16
C TYR A 136 -16.99 -7.66 30.55
N MET A 137 -16.06 -7.97 31.45
CA MET A 137 -16.35 -8.34 32.84
C MET A 137 -17.13 -7.25 33.58
N PHE A 138 -16.68 -5.99 33.48
CA PHE A 138 -17.40 -4.86 34.07
C PHE A 138 -18.80 -4.67 33.46
N SER A 139 -18.94 -4.87 32.14
CA SER A 139 -20.25 -4.77 31.48
C SER A 139 -21.23 -5.80 32.02
N ILE A 140 -20.81 -7.06 32.23
CA ILE A 140 -21.67 -8.09 32.82
C ILE A 140 -22.02 -7.75 34.26
N CYS A 141 -21.05 -7.34 35.08
CA CYS A 141 -21.29 -7.01 36.48
C CYS A 141 -22.30 -5.86 36.61
N LEU A 142 -22.17 -4.81 35.80
CA LEU A 142 -23.13 -3.71 35.76
C LEU A 142 -24.51 -4.16 35.28
N LEU A 143 -24.59 -5.01 34.26
CA LEU A 143 -25.86 -5.56 33.79
C LEU A 143 -26.55 -6.42 34.85
N GLN A 144 -25.78 -7.24 35.59
CA GLN A 144 -26.31 -8.04 36.69
C GLN A 144 -26.81 -7.16 37.83
N PHE A 145 -26.02 -6.17 38.23
CA PHE A 145 -26.41 -5.21 39.28
C PHE A 145 -27.71 -4.47 38.93
N VAL A 146 -27.82 -3.96 37.70
CA VAL A 146 -29.04 -3.28 37.24
C VAL A 146 -30.23 -4.24 37.17
N ASN A 147 -30.01 -5.51 36.80
CA ASN A 147 -31.06 -6.52 36.73
C ASN A 147 -31.48 -7.04 38.11
N GLU A 148 -30.64 -6.93 39.13
CA GLU A 148 -30.99 -7.23 40.53
C GLU A 148 -31.79 -6.09 41.20
N GLU A 149 -31.60 -4.84 40.75
CA GLU A 149 -32.31 -3.66 41.25
C GLU A 149 -33.71 -3.45 40.62
N LEU A 150 -34.05 -4.18 39.55
CA LEU A 150 -35.30 -4.10 38.78
C LEU A 150 -36.24 -5.28 39.06
#